data_AF-A0A419A8Q8-F1
#
_entry.id   AF-A0A419A8Q8-F1
#
_cell.length_a   1.000
_cell.length_b   1.000
_cell.length_c   1.000
_cell.angle_alpha   90.00
_cell.angle_beta   90.00
_cell.angle_gamma   90.00
#
_symmetry.space_group_name_H-M   'P 1'
#
loop_
_entity.id
_entity.type
_entity.pdbx_description
1 polymer ?
#
loop_
_entity_poly.entity_id
_entity_poly.type
_entity_poly.pdbx_seq_one_letter_code
_entity_poly.pdbx_strand_id
1 'polypeptide(L)'
;MRWTVPNILTLLRLIAAPGVPLMFLYFHRPWADWAALALFLLAAVTDWFDGYLARAWQQESRFGAAMDPIADKAMVVIAIVVITGYSGMNPWLILPATVILFREVFVSGLREFLGANAKLLKVTYLAKWKTTTQMVAIAVLFLGTGLAYVEHGEPPLVGEAHLPWFSASWADLATQAGLLLIWIAAGLTAWTGWEYFVKARPYLRDDRRGN
;
A
#
# COMPACT_ATOMS: atom_id res chain seq x y z
N MET A 1 -8.04 -2.98 -28.92
CA MET A 1 -7.88 -2.23 -27.66
C MET A 1 -7.45 -0.81 -28.00
N ARG A 2 -8.13 0.23 -27.51
CA ARG A 2 -7.65 1.62 -27.65
C ARG A 2 -6.72 1.89 -26.47
N TRP A 3 -5.44 2.12 -26.75
CA TRP A 3 -4.45 2.48 -25.75
C TRP A 3 -4.69 3.94 -25.34
N THR A 4 -5.22 4.14 -24.13
CA THR A 4 -5.34 5.47 -23.52
C THR A 4 -4.16 5.72 -22.60
N VAL A 5 -3.78 6.97 -22.41
CA VAL A 5 -2.67 7.35 -21.50
C VAL A 5 -2.86 6.76 -20.10
N PRO A 6 -4.06 6.80 -19.47
CA PRO A 6 -4.29 6.16 -18.17
C PRO A 6 -3.98 4.67 -18.15
N ASN A 7 -4.40 3.91 -19.18
CA ASN A 7 -4.14 2.46 -19.23
C ASN A 7 -2.64 2.12 -19.28
N ILE A 8 -1.86 2.94 -19.98
CA ILE A 8 -0.40 2.75 -20.05
C ILE A 8 0.20 3.00 -18.68
N LEU A 9 -0.25 4.04 -17.97
CA LEU A 9 0.21 4.36 -16.62
C LEU A 9 -0.14 3.27 -15.60
N THR A 10 -1.35 2.72 -15.64
CA THR A 10 -1.75 1.55 -14.81
C THR A 10 -0.87 0.34 -15.09
N LEU A 11 -0.59 0.04 -16.37
CA LEU A 11 0.25 -1.09 -16.75
C LEU A 11 1.71 -0.90 -16.32
N LEU A 12 2.24 0.32 -16.48
CA LEU A 12 3.56 0.68 -16.00
C LEU A 12 3.65 0.52 -14.48
N ARG A 13 2.62 0.88 -13.71
CA ARG A 13 2.58 0.64 -12.26
C ARG A 13 2.62 -0.85 -11.93
N LEU A 14 1.84 -1.65 -12.65
CA LEU A 14 1.81 -3.11 -12.45
C LEU A 14 3.19 -3.73 -12.71
N ILE A 15 3.94 -3.22 -13.67
CA ILE A 15 5.33 -3.63 -13.96
C ILE A 15 6.33 -3.03 -12.96
N ALA A 16 6.09 -1.81 -12.48
CA ALA A 16 6.93 -1.15 -11.49
C ALA A 16 6.83 -1.82 -10.11
N ALA A 17 5.69 -2.41 -9.77
CA ALA A 17 5.49 -3.09 -8.49
C ALA A 17 6.54 -4.20 -8.23
N PRO A 18 6.75 -5.20 -9.12
CA PRO A 18 7.85 -6.14 -8.98
C PRO A 18 9.22 -5.50 -9.22
N GLY A 19 9.28 -4.32 -9.86
CA GLY A 19 10.50 -3.53 -9.97
C GLY A 19 11.10 -3.13 -8.61
N VAL A 20 10.27 -2.91 -7.58
CA VAL A 20 10.72 -2.54 -6.23
C VAL A 20 11.69 -3.58 -5.65
N PRO A 21 11.33 -4.87 -5.46
CA PRO A 21 12.27 -5.88 -4.97
C PRO A 21 13.45 -6.12 -5.92
N LEU A 22 13.27 -5.96 -7.23
CA LEU A 22 14.37 -6.10 -8.19
C LEU A 22 15.47 -5.05 -7.96
N MET A 23 15.13 -3.86 -7.46
CA MET A 23 16.15 -2.87 -7.09
C MET A 23 17.11 -3.42 -6.03
N PHE A 24 16.62 -4.20 -5.08
CA PHE A 24 17.43 -4.79 -4.01
C PHE A 24 18.18 -6.06 -4.46
N LEU A 25 17.78 -6.65 -5.59
CA LEU A 25 18.48 -7.79 -6.19
C LEU A 25 19.66 -7.34 -7.05
N TYR A 26 19.51 -6.24 -7.79
CA TYR A 26 20.52 -5.78 -8.75
C TYR A 26 21.40 -4.64 -8.25
N PHE A 27 20.91 -3.79 -7.34
CA PHE A 27 21.69 -2.69 -6.78
C PHE A 27 22.19 -3.01 -5.38
N HIS A 28 23.39 -2.54 -5.08
CA HIS A 28 23.90 -2.57 -3.71
C HIS A 28 23.27 -1.45 -2.87
N ARG A 29 23.18 -1.66 -1.56
CA ARG A 29 22.83 -0.60 -0.61
C ARG A 29 23.90 0.50 -0.65
N PRO A 30 23.54 1.79 -0.57
CA PRO A 30 22.22 2.39 -0.35
C PRO A 30 21.42 2.67 -1.63
N TRP A 31 22.01 2.51 -2.82
CA TRP A 31 21.38 2.88 -4.08
C TRP A 31 20.07 2.12 -4.32
N ALA A 32 19.97 0.88 -3.82
CA ALA A 32 18.72 0.12 -3.81
C ALA A 32 17.59 0.79 -3.01
N ASP A 33 17.85 1.39 -1.83
CA ASP A 33 16.82 2.10 -1.04
C ASP A 33 16.27 3.28 -1.80
N TRP A 34 17.18 4.12 -2.31
CA TRP A 34 16.83 5.35 -3.00
C TRP A 34 16.13 5.06 -4.32
N ALA A 35 16.56 4.04 -5.06
CA ALA A 35 15.90 3.59 -6.27
C ALA A 35 14.49 3.03 -5.98
N ALA A 36 14.34 2.23 -4.93
CA ALA A 36 13.05 1.68 -4.52
C ALA A 36 12.08 2.77 -4.06
N LEU A 37 12.57 3.72 -3.24
CA LEU A 37 11.81 4.89 -2.81
C LEU A 37 11.37 5.73 -4.02
N ALA A 38 12.29 6.04 -4.92
CA ALA A 38 12.00 6.82 -6.12
C ALA A 38 10.97 6.11 -7.01
N LEU A 39 11.12 4.80 -7.23
CA LEU A 39 10.18 4.01 -8.01
C LEU A 39 8.79 3.99 -7.37
N PHE A 40 8.72 3.79 -6.06
CA PHE A 40 7.47 3.80 -5.31
C PHE A 40 6.78 5.17 -5.36
N LEU A 41 7.53 6.25 -5.13
CA LEU A 41 7.01 7.62 -5.18
C LEU A 41 6.52 7.98 -6.59
N LEU A 42 7.30 7.66 -7.62
CA LEU A 42 6.89 7.88 -9.02
C LEU A 42 5.61 7.12 -9.34
N ALA A 43 5.50 5.86 -8.90
CA ALA A 43 4.30 5.06 -9.12
C ALA A 43 3.07 5.62 -8.37
N ALA A 44 3.25 6.11 -7.14
CA ALA A 44 2.21 6.73 -6.33
C ALA A 44 1.71 8.05 -6.93
N VAL A 45 2.63 8.91 -7.38
CA VAL A 45 2.29 10.17 -8.05
C VAL A 45 1.59 9.90 -9.38
N THR A 46 2.04 8.87 -10.11
CA THR A 46 1.44 8.48 -11.39
C THR A 46 -0.02 8.00 -11.22
N ASP A 47 -0.37 7.33 -10.12
CA ASP A 47 -1.76 6.98 -9.76
C ASP A 47 -2.64 8.19 -9.50
N TRP A 48 -2.10 9.17 -8.81
CA TRP A 48 -2.88 10.38 -8.60
C TRP A 48 -3.11 11.13 -9.92
N PHE A 49 -2.10 11.13 -10.80
CA PHE A 49 -2.16 11.79 -12.09
C PHE A 49 -3.08 11.08 -13.09
N ASP A 50 -3.02 9.75 -13.21
CA ASP A 50 -3.88 9.01 -14.15
C ASP A 50 -5.37 9.12 -13.76
N GLY A 51 -5.70 9.09 -12.47
CA GLY A 51 -7.06 9.27 -11.98
C GLY A 51 -7.55 10.71 -12.16
N TYR A 52 -6.66 11.70 -12.14
CA TYR A 52 -6.99 13.07 -12.54
C TYR A 52 -7.25 13.17 -14.05
N LEU A 53 -6.36 12.61 -14.86
CA LEU A 53 -6.38 12.70 -16.32
C LEU A 53 -7.56 11.94 -16.93
N ALA A 54 -7.89 10.77 -16.39
CA ALA A 54 -9.06 9.98 -16.79
C ALA A 54 -10.37 10.77 -16.58
N ARG A 55 -10.50 11.47 -15.46
CA ARG A 55 -11.65 12.33 -15.15
C ARG A 55 -11.68 13.60 -16.02
N ALA A 56 -10.52 14.19 -16.27
CA ALA A 56 -10.40 15.42 -17.06
C ALA A 56 -10.68 15.19 -18.56
N TRP A 57 -10.28 14.04 -19.10
CA TRP A 57 -10.40 13.72 -20.53
C TRP A 57 -11.54 12.78 -20.89
N GLN A 58 -12.35 12.34 -19.91
CA GLN A 58 -13.42 11.35 -20.09
C GLN A 58 -12.97 10.07 -20.82
N GLN A 59 -11.70 9.71 -20.69
CA GLN A 59 -11.09 8.54 -21.33
C GLN A 59 -11.04 7.34 -20.37
N GLU A 60 -12.18 7.01 -19.77
CA GLU A 60 -12.30 5.83 -18.92
C GLU A 60 -12.46 4.58 -19.81
N SER A 61 -11.53 3.64 -19.66
CA SER A 61 -11.62 2.35 -20.34
C SER A 61 -12.03 1.25 -19.37
N ARG A 62 -12.85 0.29 -19.84
CA ARG A 62 -13.27 -0.87 -19.03
C ARG A 62 -12.09 -1.71 -18.54
N PHE A 63 -10.99 -1.73 -19.30
CA PHE A 63 -9.78 -2.46 -18.95
C PHE A 63 -8.99 -1.75 -17.85
N GLY A 64 -8.72 -0.45 -18.00
CA GLY A 64 -8.05 0.36 -16.98
C GLY A 64 -8.80 0.35 -15.65
N ALA A 65 -10.12 0.53 -15.68
CA ALA A 65 -10.96 0.47 -14.48
C ALA A 65 -10.93 -0.89 -13.75
N ALA A 66 -10.65 -1.98 -14.47
CA ALA A 66 -10.50 -3.30 -13.88
C ALA A 66 -9.07 -3.54 -13.34
N MET A 67 -8.05 -2.99 -14.00
CA MET A 67 -6.65 -3.16 -13.64
C MET A 67 -6.20 -2.22 -12.51
N ASP A 68 -6.75 -1.02 -12.40
CA ASP A 68 -6.37 -0.02 -11.38
C ASP A 68 -6.42 -0.59 -9.96
N PRO A 69 -7.52 -1.23 -9.50
CA PRO A 69 -7.58 -1.78 -8.15
C PRO A 69 -6.60 -2.95 -7.91
N ILE A 70 -6.11 -3.58 -8.99
CA ILE A 70 -5.13 -4.68 -8.91
C ILE A 70 -3.73 -4.08 -8.79
N ALA A 71 -3.39 -3.12 -9.65
CA ALA A 71 -2.10 -2.46 -9.66
C ALA A 71 -1.83 -1.71 -8.34
N ASP A 72 -2.83 -1.00 -7.80
CA ASP A 72 -2.76 -0.30 -6.50
C ASP A 72 -2.42 -1.28 -5.36
N LYS A 73 -3.20 -2.37 -5.23
CA LYS A 73 -2.96 -3.39 -4.20
C LYS A 73 -1.63 -4.09 -4.36
N ALA A 74 -1.25 -4.43 -5.59
CA ALA A 74 0.01 -5.11 -5.86
C ALA A 74 1.21 -4.27 -5.42
N MET A 75 1.21 -2.98 -5.75
CA MET A 75 2.27 -2.04 -5.35
C MET A 75 2.42 -1.98 -3.83
N VAL A 76 1.29 -1.78 -3.13
CA VAL A 76 1.24 -1.69 -1.68
C VAL A 76 1.69 -2.97 -0.99
N VAL A 77 1.20 -4.13 -1.43
CA VAL A 77 1.56 -5.44 -0.88
C VAL A 77 3.04 -5.72 -1.06
N ILE A 78 3.57 -5.51 -2.27
CA ILE A 78 4.98 -5.76 -2.57
C ILE A 78 5.87 -4.82 -1.76
N ALA A 79 5.52 -3.53 -1.65
CA ALA A 79 6.28 -2.58 -0.85
C ALA A 79 6.35 -2.99 0.63
N ILE A 80 5.23 -3.41 1.23
CA ILE A 80 5.20 -3.92 2.61
C ILE A 80 6.07 -5.17 2.77
N VAL A 81 5.99 -6.12 1.84
CA VAL A 81 6.80 -7.34 1.86
C VAL A 81 8.29 -7.02 1.78
N VAL A 82 8.68 -6.11 0.88
CA VAL A 82 10.08 -5.67 0.73
C VAL A 82 10.58 -5.00 2.01
N ILE A 83 9.84 -4.02 2.53
CA ILE A 83 10.25 -3.34 3.77
C ILE A 83 10.37 -4.36 4.90
N THR A 84 9.39 -5.25 5.07
CA THR A 84 9.42 -6.26 6.14
C THR A 84 10.57 -7.25 5.96
N GLY A 85 10.87 -7.68 4.74
CA GLY A 85 11.94 -8.62 4.43
C GLY A 85 13.34 -8.04 4.65
N TYR A 86 13.54 -6.77 4.30
CA TYR A 86 14.84 -6.10 4.42
C TYR A 86 15.07 -5.38 5.74
N SER A 87 14.03 -5.21 6.56
CA SER A 87 14.14 -4.53 7.86
C SER A 87 14.26 -5.46 9.06
N GLY A 88 14.36 -6.78 8.82
CA GLY A 88 14.42 -7.79 9.86
C GLY A 88 13.06 -8.18 10.44
N MET A 89 13.07 -9.16 11.36
CA MET A 89 11.85 -9.71 11.98
C MET A 89 11.33 -8.85 13.13
N ASN A 90 11.08 -7.56 12.91
CA ASN A 90 10.58 -6.69 13.96
C ASN A 90 9.05 -6.83 14.14
N PRO A 91 8.55 -7.24 15.33
CA PRO A 91 7.11 -7.38 15.58
C PRO A 91 6.33 -6.08 15.39
N TRP A 92 6.94 -4.93 15.65
CA TRP A 92 6.30 -3.61 15.53
C TRP A 92 5.99 -3.22 14.09
N LEU A 93 6.69 -3.80 13.12
CA LEU A 93 6.39 -3.63 11.70
C LEU A 93 5.53 -4.80 11.18
N ILE A 94 5.85 -6.03 11.59
CA ILE A 94 5.16 -7.24 11.11
C ILE A 94 3.69 -7.25 11.49
N LEU A 95 3.34 -6.84 12.72
CA LEU A 95 1.96 -6.83 13.19
C LEU A 95 1.06 -5.91 12.33
N PRO A 96 1.35 -4.60 12.18
CA PRO A 96 0.52 -3.73 11.35
C PRO A 96 0.55 -4.14 9.87
N ALA A 97 1.69 -4.60 9.35
CA ALA A 97 1.79 -5.15 8.00
C ALA A 97 0.84 -6.34 7.78
N THR A 98 0.80 -7.28 8.71
CA THR A 98 -0.06 -8.46 8.64
C THR A 98 -1.54 -8.08 8.67
N VAL A 99 -1.93 -7.15 9.53
CA VAL A 99 -3.32 -6.63 9.59
C VAL A 99 -3.74 -6.02 8.26
N ILE A 100 -2.86 -5.22 7.67
CA ILE A 100 -3.09 -4.58 6.37
C ILE A 100 -3.24 -5.64 5.26
N LEU A 101 -2.30 -6.58 5.16
CA LEU A 101 -2.30 -7.63 4.13
C LEU A 101 -3.53 -8.52 4.24
N PHE A 102 -3.83 -9.00 5.46
CA PHE A 102 -5.01 -9.82 5.73
C PHE A 102 -6.28 -9.11 5.27
N ARG A 103 -6.45 -7.84 5.66
CA ARG A 103 -7.63 -7.06 5.27
C ARG A 103 -7.72 -6.89 3.76
N GLU A 104 -6.61 -6.60 3.09
CA GLU A 104 -6.62 -6.32 1.66
C GLU A 104 -7.05 -7.56 0.85
N VAL A 105 -6.63 -8.75 1.27
CA VAL A 105 -7.11 -10.03 0.71
C VAL A 105 -8.57 -10.28 1.11
N PHE A 106 -8.92 -10.13 2.40
CA PHE A 106 -10.25 -10.41 2.93
C PHE A 106 -11.35 -9.56 2.28
N VAL A 107 -11.17 -8.24 2.21
CA VAL A 107 -12.14 -7.33 1.59
C VAL A 107 -12.24 -7.56 0.09
N SER A 108 -11.13 -7.92 -0.57
CA SER A 108 -11.15 -8.27 -2.00
C SER A 108 -11.95 -9.53 -2.26
N GLY A 109 -11.72 -10.59 -1.48
CA GLY A 109 -12.49 -11.84 -1.57
C GLY A 109 -13.98 -11.61 -1.26
N LEU A 110 -14.30 -10.80 -0.25
CA LEU A 110 -15.69 -10.47 0.08
C LEU A 110 -16.37 -9.67 -1.04
N ARG A 111 -15.65 -8.74 -1.66
CA ARG A 111 -16.14 -7.96 -2.81
C ARG A 111 -16.39 -8.85 -4.03
N GLU A 112 -15.51 -9.80 -4.29
CA GLU A 112 -15.67 -10.77 -5.38
C GLU A 112 -16.89 -11.66 -5.13
N PHE A 113 -17.02 -12.21 -3.91
CA PHE A 113 -18.16 -13.05 -3.53
C PHE A 113 -19.51 -12.34 -3.68
N LEU A 114 -19.59 -11.07 -3.28
CA LEU A 114 -20.82 -10.28 -3.38
C LEU A 114 -21.18 -9.88 -4.82
N GLY A 115 -20.24 -9.96 -5.77
CA GLY A 115 -20.45 -9.63 -7.17
C GLY A 115 -21.12 -8.27 -7.38
N ALA A 116 -22.30 -8.27 -8.02
CA ALA A 116 -23.05 -7.04 -8.29
C ALA A 116 -23.51 -6.29 -7.03
N ASN A 117 -23.79 -7.01 -5.93
CA ASN A 117 -24.24 -6.42 -4.67
C ASN A 117 -23.14 -5.61 -3.97
N ALA A 118 -21.85 -5.86 -4.30
CA ALA A 118 -20.76 -5.07 -3.75
C ALA A 118 -20.85 -3.59 -4.12
N LYS A 119 -21.47 -3.24 -5.25
CA LYS A 119 -21.67 -1.84 -5.68
C LYS A 119 -22.65 -1.07 -4.78
N LEU A 120 -23.52 -1.78 -4.05
CA LEU A 120 -24.48 -1.19 -3.13
C LEU A 120 -23.82 -0.80 -1.79
N LEU A 121 -22.62 -1.32 -1.51
CA LEU A 121 -21.89 -1.03 -0.30
C LEU A 121 -21.22 0.34 -0.40
N LYS A 122 -21.89 1.35 0.15
CA LYS A 122 -21.40 2.73 0.16
C LYS A 122 -20.05 2.83 0.91
N VAL A 123 -19.03 3.28 0.18
CA VAL A 123 -17.67 3.50 0.68
C VAL A 123 -17.67 4.68 1.65
N THR A 124 -17.06 4.51 2.83
CA THR A 124 -16.92 5.58 3.83
C THR A 124 -15.76 6.51 3.46
N TYR A 125 -15.84 7.78 3.87
CA TYR A 125 -14.74 8.74 3.68
C TYR A 125 -13.45 8.28 4.37
N LEU A 126 -13.56 7.53 5.47
CA LEU A 126 -12.43 6.91 6.17
C LEU A 126 -11.63 5.96 5.27
N ALA A 127 -12.30 5.28 4.33
CA ALA A 127 -11.63 4.41 3.36
C ALA A 127 -10.84 5.17 2.28
N LYS A 128 -11.05 6.48 2.11
CA LYS A 128 -10.20 7.34 1.27
C LYS A 128 -8.91 7.74 1.99
N TRP A 129 -9.02 8.05 3.28
CA TRP A 129 -7.85 8.42 4.08
C TRP A 129 -6.92 7.24 4.33
N LYS A 130 -7.46 6.01 4.48
CA LYS A 130 -6.63 4.82 4.73
C LYS A 130 -5.51 4.64 3.69
N THR A 131 -5.81 4.82 2.40
CA THR A 131 -4.84 4.57 1.33
C THR A 131 -3.77 5.65 1.31
N THR A 132 -4.15 6.90 1.51
CA THR A 132 -3.20 8.01 1.62
C THR A 132 -2.26 7.80 2.81
N THR A 133 -2.80 7.48 3.99
CA THR A 133 -1.99 7.21 5.19
C THR A 133 -1.03 6.04 4.95
N GLN A 134 -1.48 4.99 4.28
CA GLN A 134 -0.68 3.81 3.99
C GLN A 134 0.45 4.10 3.00
N MET A 135 0.16 4.80 1.90
CA MET A 135 1.18 5.19 0.92
C MET A 135 2.23 6.11 1.54
N VAL A 136 1.80 7.07 2.37
CA VAL A 136 2.72 7.96 3.10
C VAL A 136 3.56 7.16 4.12
N ALA A 137 2.95 6.23 4.85
CA ALA A 137 3.68 5.38 5.81
C ALA A 137 4.80 4.59 5.12
N ILE A 138 4.49 3.95 3.99
CA ILE A 138 5.45 3.15 3.20
C ILE A 138 6.57 4.04 2.65
N ALA A 139 6.24 5.22 2.11
CA ALA A 139 7.24 6.16 1.59
C ALA A 139 8.19 6.65 2.69
N VAL A 140 7.65 7.00 3.87
CA VAL A 140 8.44 7.46 5.01
C VAL A 140 9.33 6.33 5.57
N LEU A 141 8.85 5.08 5.58
CA LEU A 141 9.65 3.92 5.97
C LEU A 141 10.82 3.67 5.01
N PHE A 142 10.60 3.71 3.69
CA PHE A 142 11.69 3.61 2.71
C PHE A 142 12.70 4.78 2.81
N LEU A 143 12.21 5.98 3.14
CA LEU A 143 13.09 7.12 3.40
C LEU A 143 13.94 6.88 4.64
N GLY A 144 13.36 6.35 5.72
CA GLY A 144 14.09 5.99 6.95
C GLY A 144 15.19 4.96 6.70
N THR A 145 14.91 3.91 5.92
CA THR A 145 15.92 2.88 5.59
C THR A 145 17.07 3.46 4.77
N GLY A 146 16.77 4.32 3.78
CA GLY A 146 17.78 5.00 2.98
C GLY A 146 18.64 5.99 3.76
N LEU A 147 18.03 6.78 4.64
CA LEU A 147 18.75 7.77 5.47
C LEU A 147 19.67 7.12 6.48
N ALA A 148 19.24 6.05 7.15
CA ALA A 148 20.07 5.41 8.17
C ALA A 148 21.29 4.71 7.57
N TYR A 149 21.19 4.18 6.36
CA TYR A 149 22.38 3.66 5.67
C TYR A 149 23.39 4.79 5.37
N VAL A 150 22.91 5.98 4.99
CA VAL A 150 23.77 7.16 4.74
C VAL A 150 24.41 7.66 6.04
N GLU A 151 23.68 7.66 7.16
CA GLU A 151 24.16 8.16 8.44
C GLU A 151 25.05 7.16 9.20
N HIS A 152 24.74 5.87 9.18
CA HIS A 152 25.38 4.85 10.02
C HIS A 152 26.19 3.80 9.23
N GLY A 153 26.10 3.77 7.89
CA GLY A 153 26.79 2.79 7.04
C GLY A 153 26.19 1.37 7.08
N GLU A 154 25.24 1.12 7.98
CA GLU A 154 24.45 -0.11 8.07
C GLU A 154 22.96 0.21 7.92
N PRO A 155 22.16 -0.67 7.29
CA PRO A 155 20.72 -0.48 7.22
C PRO A 155 20.15 -0.55 8.64
N PRO A 156 19.25 0.37 9.03
CA PRO A 156 18.62 0.27 10.34
C PRO A 156 17.75 -0.98 10.30
N LEU A 157 17.87 -1.85 11.29
CA LEU A 157 16.81 -2.80 11.56
C LEU A 157 15.61 -1.96 12.01
N VAL A 158 14.55 -1.87 11.19
CA VAL A 158 13.38 -1.03 11.49
C VAL A 158 12.84 -1.45 12.85
N GLY A 159 12.95 -0.56 13.83
CA GLY A 159 12.53 -0.78 15.21
C GLY A 159 13.61 -1.30 16.17
N GLU A 160 14.90 -1.27 15.81
CA GLU A 160 16.02 -1.09 16.75
C GLU A 160 16.21 0.39 17.13
N ALA A 161 15.14 1.18 17.07
CA ALA A 161 15.16 2.51 17.65
C ALA A 161 15.40 2.36 19.16
N HIS A 162 16.52 2.90 19.63
CA HIS A 162 16.62 3.40 20.99
C HIS A 162 15.32 4.13 21.35
N LEU A 163 14.84 3.97 22.59
CA LEU A 163 13.54 4.47 23.07
C LEU A 163 13.10 5.80 22.41
N PRO A 164 11.81 5.97 22.07
CA PRO A 164 11.28 7.01 21.18
C PRO A 164 11.50 8.48 21.61
N TRP A 165 12.17 8.71 22.73
CA TRP A 165 12.45 10.03 23.30
C TRP A 165 13.92 10.46 23.15
N PHE A 166 14.82 9.57 22.72
CA PHE A 166 16.25 9.85 22.63
C PHE A 166 16.85 9.33 21.31
N SER A 167 16.58 10.01 20.21
CA SER A 167 17.35 9.83 18.97
C SER A 167 17.65 11.18 18.32
N ALA A 168 18.91 11.39 17.96
CA ALA A 168 19.46 12.66 17.48
C ALA A 168 19.70 12.68 15.95
N SER A 169 19.22 11.66 15.22
CA SER A 169 19.48 11.46 13.79
C SER A 169 18.21 11.64 12.94
N TRP A 170 18.35 12.05 11.68
CA TRP A 170 17.20 12.23 10.80
C TRP A 170 16.60 10.88 10.38
N ALA A 171 17.41 9.82 10.34
CA ALA A 171 16.94 8.49 9.99
C ALA A 171 16.06 7.85 11.07
N ASP A 172 16.39 8.06 12.36
CA ASP A 172 15.58 7.54 13.46
C ASP A 172 14.21 8.20 13.50
N LEU A 173 14.16 9.53 13.29
CA LEU A 173 12.91 10.29 13.20
C LEU A 173 12.03 9.79 12.06
N ALA A 174 12.61 9.59 10.87
CA ALA A 174 11.89 9.06 9.71
C ALA A 174 11.36 7.65 9.99
N THR A 175 12.18 6.78 10.58
CA THR A 175 11.80 5.39 10.88
C THR A 175 10.68 5.34 11.93
N GLN A 176 10.76 6.13 12.99
CA GLN A 176 9.74 6.21 14.03
C GLN A 176 8.43 6.80 13.48
N ALA A 177 8.51 7.87 12.68
CA ALA A 177 7.34 8.45 12.03
C ALA A 177 6.68 7.44 11.08
N GLY A 178 7.46 6.72 10.28
CA GLY A 178 6.97 5.66 9.40
C GLY A 178 6.29 4.52 10.16
N LEU A 179 6.87 4.08 11.27
CA LEU A 179 6.29 3.07 12.16
C LEU A 179 4.96 3.55 12.76
N LEU A 180 4.92 4.76 13.29
CA LEU A 180 3.68 5.34 13.83
C LEU A 180 2.60 5.45 12.75
N LEU A 181 2.97 5.91 11.56
CA LEU A 181 2.05 6.03 10.43
C LEU A 181 1.52 4.67 9.96
N ILE A 182 2.34 3.61 9.93
CA ILE A 182 1.87 2.28 9.53
C ILE A 182 0.93 1.66 10.57
N TRP A 183 1.12 1.95 11.85
CA TRP A 183 0.16 1.58 12.90
C TRP A 183 -1.18 2.31 12.76
N ILE A 184 -1.15 3.62 12.48
CA ILE A 184 -2.36 4.38 12.17
C ILE A 184 -3.05 3.80 10.93
N ALA A 185 -2.29 3.52 9.87
CA ALA A 185 -2.80 2.92 8.64
C ALA A 185 -3.43 1.55 8.91
N ALA A 186 -2.80 0.71 9.74
CA ALA A 186 -3.33 -0.60 10.13
C ALA A 186 -4.64 -0.46 10.91
N GLY A 187 -4.71 0.47 11.86
CA GLY A 187 -5.94 0.77 12.61
C GLY A 187 -7.10 1.22 11.70
N LEU A 188 -6.85 2.17 10.80
CA LEU A 188 -7.82 2.62 9.80
C LEU A 188 -8.25 1.48 8.86
N THR A 189 -7.29 0.64 8.47
CA THR A 189 -7.52 -0.48 7.56
C THR A 189 -8.39 -1.55 8.23
N ALA A 190 -8.09 -1.91 9.48
CA ALA A 190 -8.89 -2.82 10.28
C ALA A 190 -10.32 -2.30 10.50
N TRP A 191 -10.45 -1.02 10.88
CA TRP A 191 -11.76 -0.39 11.07
C TRP A 191 -12.60 -0.42 9.78
N THR A 192 -12.04 0.01 8.66
CA THR A 192 -12.76 0.00 7.37
C THR A 192 -13.06 -1.42 6.88
N GLY A 193 -12.21 -2.40 7.19
CA GLY A 193 -12.47 -3.81 6.92
C GLY A 193 -13.65 -4.34 7.72
N TRP A 194 -13.71 -4.01 9.00
CA TRP A 194 -14.83 -4.35 9.88
C TRP A 194 -16.13 -3.71 9.41
N GLU A 195 -16.13 -2.40 9.13
CA GLU A 195 -17.30 -1.70 8.58
C GLU A 195 -17.83 -2.37 7.31
N TYR A 196 -16.93 -2.75 6.39
CA TYR A 196 -17.28 -3.42 5.16
C TYR A 196 -17.90 -4.79 5.42
N PHE A 197 -17.31 -5.59 6.31
CA PHE A 197 -17.85 -6.89 6.72
C PHE A 197 -19.26 -6.74 7.32
N VAL A 198 -19.45 -5.79 8.23
CA VAL A 198 -20.77 -5.56 8.85
C VAL A 198 -21.84 -5.22 7.81
N LYS A 199 -21.50 -4.37 6.83
CA LYS A 199 -22.42 -4.03 5.74
C LYS A 199 -22.65 -5.18 4.76
N ALA A 200 -21.68 -6.08 4.62
CA ALA A 200 -21.80 -7.28 3.79
C ALA A 200 -22.64 -8.38 4.45
N ARG A 201 -22.67 -8.48 5.79
CA ARG A 201 -23.38 -9.54 6.54
C ARG A 201 -24.83 -9.83 6.08
N PRO A 202 -25.68 -8.84 5.75
CA PRO A 202 -27.04 -9.11 5.26
C PRO A 202 -27.07 -9.88 3.94
N TYR A 203 -26.08 -9.67 3.07
CA TYR A 203 -25.97 -10.30 1.75
C TYR A 203 -25.22 -11.65 1.78
N LEU A 204 -24.58 -11.97 2.92
CA LEU A 204 -23.90 -13.25 3.13
C LEU A 204 -24.85 -14.35 3.67
N ARG A 205 -26.05 -13.96 4.10
CA ARG A 205 -27.06 -14.92 4.53
C ARG A 205 -27.73 -15.45 3.28
N ASP A 206 -27.63 -16.75 3.06
CA ASP A 206 -28.50 -17.43 2.09
C ASP A 206 -29.95 -17.08 2.45
N ASP A 207 -30.68 -16.52 1.50
CA ASP A 207 -32.13 -16.62 1.53
C ASP A 207 -32.44 -18.11 1.46
N ARG A 208 -32.72 -18.71 2.63
CA ARG A 208 -33.45 -19.98 2.73
C ARG A 208 -34.88 -19.77 2.21
N ARG A 209 -35.05 -19.47 0.93
CA ARG A 209 -36.32 -19.52 0.19
C ARG A 209 -36.06 -19.82 -1.29
N GLY A 210 -36.43 -21.05 -1.66
CA GLY A 210 -36.38 -21.60 -3.03
C GLY A 210 -35.59 -22.91 -3.02
N ASN A 211 -36.16 -24.02 -2.52
CA ASN A 211 -37.13 -24.90 -3.18
C ASN A 211 -36.55 -25.56 -4.43
#